data_AF-A0A6P0U2J4-F1
#
_entry.id   AF-A0A6P0U2J4-F1
#
_cell.length_a   1.000
_cell.length_b   1.000
_cell.length_c   1.000
_cell.angle_alpha   90.00
_cell.angle_beta   90.00
_cell.angle_gamma   90.00
#
_symmetry.space_group_name_H-M   'P 1'
#
loop_
_entity.id
_entity.type
_entity.pdbx_description
1 polymer ?
#
loop_
_entity_poly.entity_id
_entity_poly.type
_entity_poly.pdbx_seq_one_letter_code
_entity_poly.pdbx_strand_id
1 'polypeptide(L)'
;IGAAVMSQVDLDQLNQEPWGSLIEEIQGDTGSGKEPKIFLCGSIFGGTGASGLPTIARLIDNKLKKIKVRDRVQTACLFVLPYFGFSPQPGENPDGVYARSEQFLLNTEAALRYYVTQGQEIFDQVYLLGNQNLSRVNFSIGKDSQRNDPHFLELYAALAARKFLQDSSTDKGSVVLMTRKETGTISWDDIPDRAEVQKELMNATRFAFTWLAEIAPELEEAKNAKDSRWGRLAPWLMDFFQTGGKSGGTLPEFSDADQQKAIGIINDWCQDYLRWLYSLHLCEGDNVALFKADAFGPKRRRFVGDDLPNLIIDDSRAEGKKKQDTVKKLKEGLKATAPDGTVGLAKSVYMASRI
;
A
#
# COMPACT_ATOMS: atom_id res chain seq x y z
N ILE A 1 0.06 -27.35 3.81
CA ILE A 1 -0.13 -26.71 5.14
C ILE A 1 -1.43 -25.90 5.17
N GLY A 2 -1.63 -24.89 4.31
CA GLY A 2 -2.84 -24.07 4.31
C GLY A 2 -4.16 -24.84 4.18
N ALA A 3 -4.24 -25.79 3.24
CA ALA A 3 -5.44 -26.62 3.07
C ALA A 3 -5.82 -27.46 4.31
N ALA A 4 -4.83 -27.96 5.06
CA ALA A 4 -5.04 -28.78 6.24
C ALA A 4 -5.47 -27.97 7.48
N VAL A 5 -5.06 -26.71 7.57
CA VAL A 5 -5.55 -25.78 8.60
C VAL A 5 -6.97 -25.32 8.25
N MET A 6 -7.24 -25.04 6.98
CA MET A 6 -8.54 -24.55 6.52
C MET A 6 -9.65 -25.61 6.59
N SER A 7 -9.31 -26.91 6.52
CA SER A 7 -10.28 -27.99 6.74
C SER A 7 -10.76 -28.12 8.18
N GLN A 8 -10.15 -27.42 9.15
CA GLN A 8 -10.56 -27.43 10.56
C GLN A 8 -11.45 -26.24 10.96
N VAL A 9 -11.75 -25.33 10.02
CA VAL A 9 -12.59 -24.16 10.27
C VAL A 9 -14.05 -24.53 10.00
N ASP A 10 -14.85 -24.58 11.06
CA ASP A 10 -16.30 -24.82 11.01
C ASP A 10 -17.08 -23.51 11.23
N LEU A 11 -18.34 -23.47 10.77
CA LEU A 11 -19.26 -22.33 10.90
C LEU A 11 -19.41 -21.84 12.34
N ASP A 12 -19.32 -22.73 13.32
CA ASP A 12 -19.44 -22.36 14.74
C ASP A 12 -18.23 -21.61 15.28
N GLN A 13 -17.05 -21.72 14.63
CA GLN A 13 -15.90 -20.87 14.94
C GLN A 13 -16.12 -19.41 14.55
N LEU A 14 -17.04 -19.12 13.62
CA LEU A 14 -17.42 -17.73 13.29
C LEU A 14 -18.22 -17.05 14.42
N ASN A 15 -18.60 -17.77 15.47
CA ASN A 15 -19.17 -17.18 16.69
C ASN A 15 -18.08 -16.81 17.72
N GLN A 16 -16.83 -17.17 17.47
CA GLN A 16 -15.70 -16.91 18.38
C GLN A 16 -14.77 -15.85 17.78
N GLU A 17 -13.97 -15.23 18.63
CA GLU A 17 -12.97 -14.24 18.20
C GLU A 17 -11.90 -14.86 17.28
N PRO A 18 -11.44 -14.13 16.24
CA PRO A 18 -11.75 -12.72 15.92
C PRO A 18 -13.03 -12.51 15.07
N TRP A 19 -13.74 -13.58 14.70
CA TRP A 19 -14.87 -13.52 13.76
C TRP A 19 -16.18 -13.07 14.40
N GLY A 20 -16.39 -13.37 15.68
CA GLY A 20 -17.59 -13.00 16.44
C GLY A 20 -17.88 -11.50 16.36
N SER A 21 -16.90 -10.69 16.77
CA SER A 21 -16.98 -9.22 16.69
C SER A 21 -17.27 -8.70 15.27
N LEU A 22 -16.64 -9.26 14.24
CA LEU A 22 -16.89 -8.88 12.84
C LEU A 22 -18.34 -9.14 12.42
N ILE A 23 -18.88 -10.32 12.78
CA ILE A 23 -20.26 -10.67 12.42
C ILE A 23 -21.26 -9.80 13.18
N GLU A 24 -21.00 -9.50 14.46
CA GLU A 24 -21.83 -8.61 15.26
C GLU A 24 -21.87 -7.19 14.68
N GLU A 25 -20.73 -6.67 14.24
CA GLU A 25 -20.64 -5.35 13.58
C GLU A 25 -21.44 -5.32 12.28
N ILE A 26 -21.30 -6.34 11.43
CA ILE A 26 -22.09 -6.47 10.18
C ILE A 26 -23.59 -6.52 10.50
N GLN A 27 -23.99 -7.26 11.53
CA GLN A 27 -25.39 -7.36 11.92
C GLN A 27 -25.94 -6.03 12.48
N GLY A 28 -25.14 -5.32 13.27
CA GLY A 28 -25.47 -3.98 13.78
C GLY A 28 -25.64 -2.96 12.65
N ASP A 29 -24.69 -2.92 11.72
CA ASP A 29 -24.72 -2.00 10.58
C ASP A 29 -25.92 -2.27 9.66
N THR A 30 -26.17 -3.53 9.30
CA THR A 30 -27.36 -3.91 8.50
C THR A 30 -28.69 -3.66 9.23
N GLY A 31 -28.70 -3.73 10.57
CA GLY A 31 -29.83 -3.37 11.41
C GLY A 31 -30.11 -1.87 11.44
N SER A 32 -29.07 -1.05 11.28
CA SER A 32 -29.16 0.43 11.22
C SER A 32 -29.43 0.99 9.81
N GLY A 33 -29.57 0.12 8.80
CA GLY A 33 -29.83 0.52 7.41
C GLY A 33 -28.59 0.84 6.59
N LYS A 34 -27.39 0.54 7.09
CA LYS A 34 -26.16 0.59 6.29
C LYS A 34 -26.02 -0.67 5.43
N GLU A 35 -25.17 -0.58 4.42
CA GLU A 35 -24.79 -1.70 3.54
C GLU A 35 -23.30 -2.03 3.72
N PRO A 36 -22.95 -2.97 4.62
CA PRO A 36 -21.57 -3.39 4.80
C PRO A 36 -20.99 -4.00 3.51
N LYS A 37 -19.68 -3.82 3.34
CA LYS A 37 -18.93 -4.35 2.21
C LYS A 37 -17.81 -5.26 2.70
N ILE A 38 -17.71 -6.46 2.14
CA ILE A 38 -16.65 -7.43 2.45
C ILE A 38 -15.82 -7.64 1.19
N PHE A 39 -14.52 -7.34 1.27
CA PHE A 39 -13.57 -7.57 0.19
C PHE A 39 -12.55 -8.63 0.62
N LEU A 40 -12.58 -9.80 -0.01
CA LEU A 40 -11.63 -10.88 0.27
C LEU A 40 -10.53 -10.90 -0.78
N CYS A 41 -9.27 -10.94 -0.37
CA CYS A 41 -8.13 -10.96 -1.30
C CYS A 41 -7.23 -12.15 -1.03
N GLY A 42 -6.81 -12.86 -2.07
CA GLY A 42 -5.80 -13.89 -1.94
C GLY A 42 -5.27 -14.40 -3.29
N SER A 43 -4.05 -14.93 -3.24
CA SER A 43 -3.46 -15.63 -4.38
C SER A 43 -4.09 -17.01 -4.56
N ILE A 44 -4.60 -17.31 -5.75
CA ILE A 44 -5.21 -18.63 -6.04
C ILE A 44 -4.25 -19.62 -6.71
N PHE A 45 -2.99 -19.22 -6.90
CA PHE A 45 -1.95 -20.06 -7.50
C PHE A 45 -1.06 -20.79 -6.48
N GLY A 46 -0.98 -20.27 -5.24
CA GLY A 46 -0.24 -20.87 -4.14
C GLY A 46 -1.11 -21.80 -3.28
N GLY A 47 -0.48 -22.69 -2.50
CA GLY A 47 -1.22 -23.73 -1.76
C GLY A 47 -2.15 -23.23 -0.65
N THR A 48 -1.81 -22.14 0.06
CA THR A 48 -2.63 -21.63 1.17
C THR A 48 -3.80 -20.78 0.68
N GLY A 49 -3.52 -19.81 -0.20
CA GLY A 49 -4.56 -18.91 -0.71
C GLY A 49 -5.59 -19.65 -1.57
N ALA A 50 -5.16 -20.59 -2.43
CA ALA A 50 -6.05 -21.37 -3.28
C ALA A 50 -7.08 -22.20 -2.49
N SER A 51 -6.70 -22.73 -1.32
CA SER A 51 -7.62 -23.50 -0.46
C SER A 51 -8.36 -22.65 0.56
N GLY A 52 -7.72 -21.59 1.08
CA GLY A 52 -8.24 -20.80 2.19
C GLY A 52 -9.28 -19.78 1.76
N LEU A 53 -9.02 -19.05 0.67
CA LEU A 53 -9.92 -18.02 0.18
C LEU A 53 -11.33 -18.54 -0.16
N PRO A 54 -11.52 -19.66 -0.89
CA PRO A 54 -12.86 -20.17 -1.16
C PRO A 54 -13.55 -20.68 0.12
N THR A 55 -12.77 -21.23 1.05
CA THR A 55 -13.31 -21.77 2.31
C THR A 55 -13.82 -20.66 3.21
N ILE A 56 -13.02 -19.62 3.45
CA ILE A 56 -13.42 -18.47 4.26
C ILE A 56 -14.63 -17.78 3.62
N ALA A 57 -14.61 -17.57 2.30
CA ALA A 57 -15.71 -16.92 1.60
C ALA A 57 -17.04 -17.68 1.75
N ARG A 58 -17.02 -19.00 1.59
CA ARG A 58 -18.20 -19.85 1.78
C ARG A 58 -18.69 -19.85 3.23
N LEU A 59 -17.79 -19.86 4.20
CA LEU A 59 -18.15 -19.80 5.63
C LEU A 59 -18.83 -18.48 5.97
N ILE A 60 -18.28 -17.35 5.50
CA ILE A 60 -18.88 -16.02 5.67
C ILE A 60 -20.26 -15.98 5.01
N ASP A 61 -20.37 -16.37 3.74
CA ASP A 61 -21.63 -16.36 3.01
C ASP A 61 -22.72 -17.19 3.70
N ASN A 62 -22.39 -18.43 4.11
CA ASN A 62 -23.30 -19.30 4.88
C ASN A 62 -23.72 -18.68 6.21
N LYS A 63 -22.79 -18.03 6.93
CA LYS A 63 -23.09 -17.35 8.19
C LYS A 63 -24.03 -16.16 7.97
N LEU A 64 -23.78 -15.32 6.96
CA LEU A 64 -24.63 -14.19 6.59
C LEU A 64 -26.04 -14.64 6.17
N LYS A 65 -26.15 -15.77 5.45
CA LYS A 65 -27.44 -16.41 5.13
C LYS A 65 -28.16 -16.91 6.38
N LYS A 66 -27.44 -17.57 7.30
CA LYS A 66 -27.99 -18.09 8.57
C LYS A 66 -28.59 -16.97 9.44
N ILE A 67 -27.93 -15.81 9.51
CA ILE A 67 -28.44 -14.64 10.26
C ILE A 67 -29.35 -13.72 9.42
N LYS A 68 -29.66 -14.09 8.18
CA LYS A 68 -30.59 -13.40 7.27
C LYS A 68 -30.19 -11.95 6.92
N VAL A 69 -28.90 -11.67 6.79
CA VAL A 69 -28.38 -10.34 6.39
C VAL A 69 -27.64 -10.33 5.06
N ARG A 70 -27.40 -11.50 4.43
CA ARG A 70 -26.61 -11.63 3.18
C ARG A 70 -27.05 -10.68 2.06
N ASP A 71 -28.35 -10.47 1.88
CA ASP A 71 -28.88 -9.60 0.81
C ASP A 71 -28.58 -8.11 1.02
N ARG A 72 -28.16 -7.72 2.23
CA ARG A 72 -27.79 -6.34 2.61
C ARG A 72 -26.28 -6.14 2.73
N VAL A 73 -25.50 -7.15 2.40
CA VAL A 73 -24.04 -7.12 2.47
C VAL A 73 -23.51 -7.34 1.06
N GLN A 74 -22.68 -6.42 0.57
CA GLN A 74 -22.00 -6.58 -0.70
C GLN A 74 -20.71 -7.37 -0.48
N THR A 75 -20.45 -8.37 -1.31
CA THR A 75 -19.23 -9.19 -1.22
C THR A 75 -18.45 -9.14 -2.52
N ALA A 76 -17.15 -8.90 -2.42
CA ALA A 76 -16.24 -9.00 -3.56
C ALA A 76 -15.01 -9.83 -3.23
N CYS A 77 -14.38 -10.34 -4.28
CA CYS A 77 -13.14 -11.08 -4.15
C CYS A 77 -12.10 -10.64 -5.17
N LEU A 78 -10.84 -10.56 -4.75
CA LEU A 78 -9.70 -10.47 -5.61
C LEU A 78 -8.95 -11.82 -5.64
N PHE A 79 -8.98 -12.45 -6.81
CA PHE A 79 -8.11 -13.57 -7.13
C PHE A 79 -6.83 -13.05 -7.77
N VAL A 80 -5.76 -13.08 -6.99
CA VAL A 80 -4.42 -12.83 -7.52
C VAL A 80 -3.97 -14.09 -8.27
N LEU A 81 -3.79 -13.96 -9.57
CA LEU A 81 -3.22 -14.95 -10.48
C LEU A 81 -1.69 -14.88 -10.42
N PRO A 82 -0.96 -15.86 -10.99
CA PRO A 82 0.50 -15.87 -10.94
C PRO A 82 1.10 -14.56 -11.45
N TYR A 83 2.10 -14.05 -10.71
CA TYR A 83 2.87 -12.86 -11.08
C TYR A 83 4.34 -12.93 -10.67
N PHE A 84 4.72 -13.98 -9.94
CA PHE A 84 6.10 -14.31 -9.61
C PHE A 84 6.34 -15.81 -9.69
N GLY A 85 7.61 -16.18 -9.76
CA GLY A 85 8.06 -17.56 -9.71
C GLY A 85 9.42 -17.68 -9.02
N PHE A 86 9.72 -18.89 -8.58
CA PHE A 86 10.99 -19.27 -7.96
C PHE A 86 11.34 -20.70 -8.35
N SER A 87 12.62 -21.04 -8.29
CA SER A 87 13.11 -22.40 -8.46
C SER A 87 13.66 -22.93 -7.13
N PRO A 88 13.39 -24.18 -6.74
CA PRO A 88 13.97 -24.79 -5.54
C PRO A 88 15.50 -24.70 -5.55
N GLN A 89 16.11 -24.50 -4.38
CA GLN A 89 17.57 -24.48 -4.28
C GLN A 89 18.14 -25.90 -4.49
N PRO A 90 19.36 -26.04 -5.06
CA PRO A 90 20.03 -27.33 -5.16
C PRO A 90 20.17 -27.99 -3.78
N GLY A 91 19.68 -29.22 -3.64
CA GLY A 91 19.71 -29.98 -2.37
C GLY A 91 18.40 -29.94 -1.58
N GLU A 92 17.42 -29.14 -1.97
CA GLU A 92 16.07 -29.22 -1.42
C GLU A 92 15.40 -30.55 -1.78
N ASN A 93 14.67 -31.13 -0.83
CA ASN A 93 13.97 -32.39 -1.06
C ASN A 93 12.94 -32.20 -2.20
N PRO A 94 13.04 -32.95 -3.32
CA PRO A 94 12.07 -32.88 -4.41
C PRO A 94 10.64 -33.26 -3.97
N ASP A 95 10.49 -33.98 -2.86
CA ASP A 95 9.22 -34.38 -2.24
C ASP A 95 8.82 -33.50 -1.04
N GLY A 96 9.54 -32.40 -0.81
CA GLY A 96 9.22 -31.46 0.26
C GLY A 96 7.84 -30.81 0.09
N VAL A 97 7.20 -30.47 1.22
CA VAL A 97 5.88 -29.83 1.25
C VAL A 97 6.04 -28.32 1.10
N TYR A 98 6.32 -27.86 -0.12
CA TYR A 98 6.37 -26.44 -0.49
C TYR A 98 5.64 -26.20 -1.82
N ALA A 99 5.35 -24.93 -2.11
CA ALA A 99 4.68 -24.55 -3.34
C ALA A 99 5.63 -24.68 -4.54
N ARG A 100 5.14 -25.15 -5.69
CA ARG A 100 5.95 -25.33 -6.91
C ARG A 100 5.52 -24.31 -7.96
N SER A 101 6.43 -23.42 -8.35
CA SER A 101 6.13 -22.35 -9.31
C SER A 101 5.70 -22.89 -10.66
N GLU A 102 6.24 -24.04 -11.06
CA GLU A 102 5.91 -24.72 -12.32
C GLU A 102 4.44 -25.21 -12.35
N GLN A 103 3.83 -25.37 -11.18
CA GLN A 103 2.43 -25.79 -11.04
C GLN A 103 1.47 -24.61 -10.87
N PHE A 104 1.95 -23.37 -10.74
CA PHE A 104 1.10 -22.20 -10.48
C PHE A 104 -0.02 -22.02 -11.50
N LEU A 105 0.27 -22.16 -12.80
CA LEU A 105 -0.73 -22.04 -13.85
C LEU A 105 -1.80 -23.14 -13.77
N LEU A 106 -1.38 -24.40 -13.58
CA LEU A 106 -2.28 -25.56 -13.43
C LEU A 106 -3.17 -25.42 -12.18
N ASN A 107 -2.59 -24.99 -11.05
CA ASN A 107 -3.33 -24.75 -9.81
C ASN A 107 -4.35 -23.62 -9.98
N THR A 108 -3.96 -22.55 -10.68
CA THR A 108 -4.85 -21.42 -10.98
C THR A 108 -6.02 -21.87 -11.84
N GLU A 109 -5.78 -22.68 -12.88
CA GLU A 109 -6.84 -23.22 -13.73
C GLU A 109 -7.83 -24.06 -12.92
N ALA A 110 -7.33 -24.96 -12.08
CA ALA A 110 -8.16 -25.80 -11.22
C ALA A 110 -9.00 -24.96 -10.24
N ALA A 111 -8.40 -23.95 -9.62
CA ALA A 111 -9.09 -23.04 -8.71
C ALA A 111 -10.18 -22.23 -9.42
N LEU A 112 -9.87 -21.67 -10.60
CA LEU A 112 -10.85 -20.91 -11.39
C LEU A 112 -12.03 -21.78 -11.83
N ARG A 113 -11.79 -23.04 -12.25
CA ARG A 113 -12.87 -23.99 -12.58
C ARG A 113 -13.81 -24.24 -11.39
N TYR A 114 -13.27 -24.31 -10.16
CA TYR A 114 -14.07 -24.39 -8.94
C TYR A 114 -14.89 -23.11 -8.71
N TYR A 115 -14.31 -21.94 -8.92
CA TYR A 115 -15.02 -20.66 -8.72
C TYR A 115 -16.06 -20.35 -9.80
N VAL A 116 -15.91 -20.86 -11.02
CA VAL A 116 -16.96 -20.74 -12.05
C VAL A 116 -18.23 -21.45 -11.60
N THR A 117 -18.12 -22.59 -10.92
CA THR A 117 -19.29 -23.40 -10.51
C THR A 117 -19.83 -23.05 -9.12
N GLN A 118 -19.04 -22.45 -8.24
CA GLN A 118 -19.43 -22.16 -6.85
C GLN A 118 -19.31 -20.67 -6.47
N GLY A 119 -18.46 -19.90 -7.14
CA GLY A 119 -18.13 -18.53 -6.78
C GLY A 119 -19.19 -17.49 -7.15
N GLN A 120 -19.99 -17.75 -8.19
CA GLN A 120 -21.07 -16.85 -8.62
C GLN A 120 -22.16 -16.68 -7.54
N GLU A 121 -22.34 -17.66 -6.66
CA GLU A 121 -23.30 -17.57 -5.55
C GLU A 121 -22.73 -16.86 -4.31
N ILE A 122 -21.41 -16.76 -4.23
CA ILE A 122 -20.70 -16.27 -3.04
C ILE A 122 -20.37 -14.78 -3.17
N PHE A 123 -19.94 -14.35 -4.36
CA PHE A 123 -19.45 -12.98 -4.61
C PHE A 123 -20.35 -12.19 -5.55
N ASP A 124 -20.65 -10.96 -5.16
CA ASP A 124 -21.30 -9.99 -6.04
C ASP A 124 -20.33 -9.49 -7.13
N GLN A 125 -19.02 -9.43 -6.85
CA GLN A 125 -18.00 -9.05 -7.83
C GLN A 125 -16.67 -9.79 -7.65
N VAL A 126 -16.04 -10.16 -8.76
CA VAL A 126 -14.75 -10.86 -8.78
C VAL A 126 -13.74 -10.08 -9.59
N TYR A 127 -12.59 -9.78 -9.00
CA TYR A 127 -11.43 -9.18 -9.64
C TYR A 127 -10.40 -10.27 -9.94
N LEU A 128 -9.88 -10.32 -11.18
CA LEU A 128 -8.74 -11.18 -11.51
C LEU A 128 -7.54 -10.30 -11.88
N LEU A 129 -6.45 -10.43 -11.14
CA LEU A 129 -5.22 -9.70 -11.40
C LEU A 129 -4.05 -10.66 -11.54
N GLY A 130 -3.34 -10.60 -12.65
CA GLY A 130 -2.17 -11.44 -12.93
C GLY A 130 -1.13 -10.71 -13.73
N ASN A 131 0.04 -11.34 -13.85
CA ASN A 131 1.08 -10.87 -14.77
C ASN A 131 1.61 -12.01 -15.61
N GLN A 132 1.73 -11.79 -16.93
CA GLN A 132 2.34 -12.77 -17.82
C GLN A 132 3.84 -12.89 -17.56
N ASN A 133 4.49 -11.76 -17.26
CA ASN A 133 5.90 -11.71 -16.88
C ASN A 133 6.04 -12.06 -15.39
N LEU A 134 6.47 -13.29 -15.10
CA LEU A 134 6.67 -13.72 -13.72
C LEU A 134 7.99 -13.16 -13.19
N SER A 135 7.91 -12.26 -12.20
CA SER A 135 9.09 -11.78 -11.49
C SER A 135 9.79 -12.94 -10.78
N ARG A 136 11.12 -13.02 -10.86
CA ARG A 136 11.87 -14.02 -10.09
C ARG A 136 11.97 -13.58 -8.63
N VAL A 137 11.67 -14.50 -7.73
CA VAL A 137 11.87 -14.31 -6.29
C VAL A 137 12.76 -15.41 -5.74
N ASN A 138 13.40 -15.11 -4.60
CA ASN A 138 14.22 -16.10 -3.91
C ASN A 138 13.33 -17.23 -3.37
N PHE A 139 13.79 -18.48 -3.54
CA PHE A 139 13.11 -19.62 -2.95
C PHE A 139 13.06 -19.50 -1.43
N SER A 140 11.89 -19.81 -0.87
CA SER A 140 11.66 -19.92 0.56
C SER A 140 10.56 -20.96 0.78
N ILE A 141 10.69 -21.73 1.86
CA ILE A 141 9.67 -22.70 2.31
C ILE A 141 8.41 -21.96 2.84
N GLY A 142 8.49 -20.64 3.03
CA GLY A 142 7.38 -19.78 3.46
C GLY A 142 7.59 -19.18 4.86
N LYS A 143 6.49 -18.64 5.42
CA LYS A 143 6.43 -18.00 6.75
C LYS A 143 7.40 -16.82 6.86
N ASP A 144 8.14 -16.74 7.97
CA ASP A 144 9.02 -15.61 8.30
C ASP A 144 10.27 -15.54 7.43
N SER A 145 10.59 -16.62 6.71
CA SER A 145 11.72 -16.64 5.78
C SER A 145 11.39 -16.12 4.39
N GLN A 146 10.09 -16.01 4.04
CA GLN A 146 9.68 -15.50 2.74
C GLN A 146 9.59 -13.97 2.79
N ARG A 147 10.46 -13.33 2.01
CA ARG A 147 10.56 -11.86 1.90
C ARG A 147 10.66 -11.51 0.42
N ASN A 148 9.51 -11.43 -0.23
CA ASN A 148 9.42 -10.99 -1.62
C ASN A 148 9.47 -9.46 -1.66
N ASP A 149 10.11 -8.90 -2.69
CA ASP A 149 10.03 -7.47 -2.95
C ASP A 149 8.61 -7.08 -3.39
N PRO A 150 8.14 -5.86 -3.05
CA PRO A 150 6.86 -5.34 -3.53
C PRO A 150 6.75 -5.39 -5.05
N HIS A 151 5.58 -5.78 -5.54
CA HIS A 151 5.28 -5.88 -6.98
C HIS A 151 4.16 -4.93 -7.37
N PHE A 152 4.21 -4.31 -8.56
CA PHE A 152 3.18 -3.34 -9.00
C PHE A 152 1.75 -3.91 -8.93
N LEU A 153 1.58 -5.23 -9.07
CA LEU A 153 0.28 -5.89 -8.99
C LEU A 153 -0.38 -5.72 -7.60
N GLU A 154 0.40 -5.51 -6.55
CA GLU A 154 -0.11 -5.22 -5.20
C GLU A 154 -0.72 -3.82 -5.11
N LEU A 155 -0.19 -2.84 -5.87
CA LEU A 155 -0.85 -1.54 -6.01
C LEU A 155 -2.22 -1.71 -6.69
N TYR A 156 -2.30 -2.51 -7.75
CA TYR A 156 -3.58 -2.80 -8.41
C TYR A 156 -4.55 -3.57 -7.51
N ALA A 157 -4.04 -4.45 -6.65
CA ALA A 157 -4.86 -5.13 -5.64
C ALA A 157 -5.50 -4.13 -4.67
N ALA A 158 -4.72 -3.16 -4.19
CA ALA A 158 -5.23 -2.08 -3.35
C ALA A 158 -6.24 -1.17 -4.09
N LEU A 159 -6.00 -0.89 -5.37
CA LEU A 159 -6.94 -0.12 -6.20
C LEU A 159 -8.25 -0.86 -6.46
N ALA A 160 -8.22 -2.19 -6.62
CA ALA A 160 -9.43 -3.01 -6.73
C ALA A 160 -10.27 -2.94 -5.44
N ALA A 161 -9.63 -3.06 -4.27
CA ALA A 161 -10.29 -2.87 -2.99
C ALA A 161 -10.88 -1.46 -2.86
N ARG A 162 -10.11 -0.42 -3.18
CA ARG A 162 -10.58 0.98 -3.17
C ARG A 162 -11.80 1.16 -4.06
N LYS A 163 -11.76 0.67 -5.29
CA LYS A 163 -12.88 0.75 -6.24
C LYS A 163 -14.14 0.11 -5.67
N PHE A 164 -14.06 -1.13 -5.21
CA PHE A 164 -15.21 -1.82 -4.62
C PHE A 164 -15.77 -1.10 -3.39
N LEU A 165 -14.90 -0.61 -2.50
CA LEU A 165 -15.33 0.09 -1.30
C LEU A 165 -15.99 1.44 -1.60
N GLN A 166 -15.55 2.14 -2.65
CA GLN A 166 -16.09 3.44 -3.06
C GLN A 166 -17.35 3.36 -3.95
N ASP A 167 -17.48 2.32 -4.78
CA ASP A 167 -18.60 2.20 -5.72
C ASP A 167 -19.93 2.04 -4.99
N SER A 168 -20.89 2.96 -5.16
CA SER A 168 -22.19 2.89 -4.48
C SER A 168 -23.06 1.71 -4.93
N SER A 169 -22.81 1.18 -6.12
CA SER A 169 -23.55 0.07 -6.72
C SER A 169 -22.59 -0.90 -7.37
N THR A 170 -22.62 -2.14 -6.93
CA THR A 170 -21.85 -3.24 -7.52
C THR A 170 -22.77 -4.07 -8.41
N ASP A 171 -22.44 -4.20 -9.69
CA ASP A 171 -23.14 -5.11 -10.59
C ASP A 171 -22.91 -6.55 -10.13
N LYS A 172 -23.97 -7.19 -9.65
CA LYS A 172 -23.91 -8.57 -9.16
C LYS A 172 -23.49 -9.55 -10.26
N GLY A 173 -22.57 -10.44 -9.93
CA GLY A 173 -22.02 -11.44 -10.85
C GLY A 173 -20.99 -10.87 -11.83
N SER A 174 -20.50 -9.65 -11.62
CA SER A 174 -19.50 -9.04 -12.52
C SER A 174 -18.10 -9.61 -12.30
N VAL A 175 -17.37 -9.78 -13.40
CA VAL A 175 -15.94 -10.12 -13.39
C VAL A 175 -15.16 -8.93 -13.93
N VAL A 176 -14.29 -8.37 -13.10
CA VAL A 176 -13.44 -7.23 -13.42
C VAL A 176 -12.06 -7.75 -13.82
N LEU A 177 -11.69 -7.46 -15.06
CA LEU A 177 -10.38 -7.69 -15.63
C LEU A 177 -9.72 -6.34 -15.91
N MET A 178 -8.40 -6.34 -15.98
CA MET A 178 -7.66 -5.15 -16.38
C MET A 178 -6.63 -5.50 -17.43
N THR A 179 -6.49 -4.62 -18.41
CA THR A 179 -5.52 -4.74 -19.49
C THR A 179 -4.61 -3.52 -19.48
N ARG A 180 -3.42 -3.67 -20.05
CA ARG A 180 -2.47 -2.57 -20.24
C ARG A 180 -2.56 -2.09 -21.68
N LYS A 181 -2.31 -0.80 -21.88
CA LYS A 181 -2.24 -0.16 -23.19
C LYS A 181 -1.12 -0.74 -24.05
N GLU A 182 0.03 -1.03 -23.43
CA GLU A 182 1.19 -1.63 -24.08
C GLU A 182 1.71 -2.81 -23.26
N THR A 183 1.96 -3.94 -23.92
CA THR A 183 2.55 -5.12 -23.27
C THR A 183 3.95 -4.80 -22.78
N GLY A 184 4.29 -5.20 -21.55
CA GLY A 184 5.61 -4.96 -20.99
C GLY A 184 5.79 -3.57 -20.38
N THR A 185 4.82 -2.66 -20.48
CA THR A 185 4.91 -1.31 -19.92
C THR A 185 3.70 -1.00 -19.05
N ILE A 186 3.92 -0.31 -17.94
CA ILE A 186 2.87 0.22 -17.06
C ILE A 186 3.09 1.72 -16.92
N SER A 187 2.15 2.50 -17.44
CA SER A 187 2.17 3.96 -17.40
C SER A 187 1.02 4.49 -16.55
N TRP A 188 0.97 5.82 -16.37
CA TRP A 188 -0.17 6.45 -15.70
C TRP A 188 -1.50 6.25 -16.44
N ASP A 189 -1.49 6.00 -17.75
CA ASP A 189 -2.70 5.67 -18.51
C ASP A 189 -3.31 4.33 -18.08
N ASP A 190 -2.50 3.44 -17.49
CA ASP A 190 -2.90 2.10 -17.05
C ASP A 190 -3.38 2.07 -15.59
N ILE A 191 -3.45 3.21 -14.91
CA ILE A 191 -3.86 3.31 -13.50
C ILE A 191 -5.36 3.66 -13.41
N PRO A 192 -6.20 2.79 -12.80
CA PRO A 192 -7.60 3.09 -12.52
C PRO A 192 -7.75 4.39 -11.72
N ASP A 193 -8.78 5.18 -12.05
CA ASP A 193 -9.04 6.48 -11.44
C ASP A 193 -7.81 7.40 -11.43
N ARG A 194 -7.03 7.37 -12.52
CA ARG A 194 -5.75 8.08 -12.67
C ARG A 194 -5.75 9.46 -12.05
N ALA A 195 -6.75 10.30 -12.32
CA ALA A 195 -6.79 11.68 -11.84
C ALA A 195 -6.66 11.80 -10.31
N GLU A 196 -7.28 10.88 -9.55
CA GLU A 196 -7.22 10.86 -8.09
C GLU A 196 -5.98 10.12 -7.60
N VAL A 197 -5.73 8.92 -8.15
CA VAL A 197 -4.62 8.05 -7.70
C VAL A 197 -3.27 8.70 -7.99
N GLN A 198 -3.09 9.25 -9.18
CA GLN A 198 -1.87 9.96 -9.56
C GLN A 198 -1.63 11.15 -8.63
N LYS A 199 -2.65 11.96 -8.35
CA LYS A 199 -2.55 13.11 -7.46
C LYS A 199 -2.09 12.70 -6.04
N GLU A 200 -2.71 11.69 -5.45
CA GLU A 200 -2.40 11.28 -4.08
C GLU A 200 -1.03 10.58 -3.96
N LEU A 201 -0.68 9.70 -4.91
CA LEU A 201 0.66 9.09 -4.96
C LEU A 201 1.75 10.13 -5.22
N MET A 202 1.50 11.09 -6.12
CA MET A 202 2.41 12.20 -6.36
C MET A 202 2.64 13.03 -5.10
N ASN A 203 1.58 13.37 -4.37
CA ASN A 203 1.69 14.15 -3.15
C ASN A 203 2.47 13.39 -2.06
N ALA A 204 2.15 12.12 -1.83
CA ALA A 204 2.85 11.27 -0.87
C ALA A 204 4.34 11.12 -1.22
N THR A 205 4.66 10.90 -2.51
CA THR A 205 6.04 10.80 -3.00
C THR A 205 6.81 12.09 -2.79
N ARG A 206 6.21 13.23 -3.13
CA ARG A 206 6.84 14.55 -2.95
C ARG A 206 7.05 14.88 -1.48
N PHE A 207 6.09 14.55 -0.62
CA PHE A 207 6.23 14.67 0.82
C PHE A 207 7.39 13.83 1.36
N ALA A 208 7.40 12.52 1.07
CA ALA A 208 8.44 11.61 1.55
C ALA A 208 9.83 12.00 1.03
N PHE A 209 9.92 12.38 -0.25
CA PHE A 209 11.16 12.82 -0.87
C PHE A 209 11.68 14.12 -0.23
N THR A 210 10.81 15.13 -0.11
CA THR A 210 11.18 16.43 0.51
C THR A 210 11.59 16.25 1.96
N TRP A 211 10.87 15.40 2.70
CA TRP A 211 11.17 15.10 4.08
C TRP A 211 12.58 14.53 4.22
N LEU A 212 12.93 13.51 3.45
CA LEU A 212 14.21 12.84 3.55
C LEU A 212 15.37 13.60 2.89
N ALA A 213 15.10 14.41 1.87
CA ALA A 213 16.12 15.18 1.19
C ALA A 213 16.59 16.40 1.98
N GLU A 214 15.67 17.08 2.68
CA GLU A 214 15.93 18.43 3.19
C GLU A 214 15.46 18.59 4.64
N ILE A 215 14.23 18.17 4.98
CA ILE A 215 13.68 18.40 6.34
C ILE A 215 14.42 17.57 7.39
N ALA A 216 14.47 16.24 7.25
CA ALA A 216 15.10 15.36 8.22
C ALA A 216 16.61 15.61 8.39
N PRO A 217 17.40 15.83 7.32
CA PRO A 217 18.79 16.26 7.46
C PRO A 217 18.93 17.58 8.22
N GLU A 218 18.09 18.59 7.94
CA GLU A 218 18.12 19.84 8.69
C GLU A 218 17.75 19.66 10.15
N LEU A 219 16.76 18.82 10.48
CA LEU A 219 16.40 18.50 11.87
C LEU A 219 17.56 17.80 12.61
N GLU A 220 18.32 16.94 11.93
CA GLU A 220 19.47 16.25 12.51
C GLU A 220 20.68 17.19 12.68
N GLU A 221 20.97 18.05 11.69
CA GLU A 221 22.00 19.09 11.80
C GLU A 221 21.69 20.07 12.92
N ALA A 222 20.42 20.48 12.98
CA ALA A 222 19.84 21.24 14.05
C ALA A 222 20.16 20.53 15.37
N LYS A 223 19.66 19.31 15.61
CA LYS A 223 19.89 18.51 16.85
C LYS A 223 21.34 18.50 17.34
N ASN A 224 22.29 18.39 16.42
CA ASN A 224 23.72 18.30 16.72
C ASN A 224 24.41 19.65 16.94
N ALA A 225 23.74 20.78 16.66
CA ALA A 225 24.29 22.12 16.84
C ALA A 225 24.29 22.54 18.32
N LYS A 226 25.49 22.60 18.93
CA LYS A 226 25.72 22.97 20.34
C LYS A 226 25.37 24.42 20.73
N ASP A 227 24.90 25.26 19.81
CA ASP A 227 24.68 26.69 20.05
C ASP A 227 23.56 27.26 19.17
N SER A 228 23.02 28.43 19.58
CA SER A 228 21.97 29.30 18.99
C SER A 228 21.97 29.58 17.46
N ARG A 229 22.75 28.86 16.65
CA ARG A 229 22.80 28.92 15.17
C ARG A 229 21.59 28.32 14.45
N TRP A 230 20.72 27.63 15.18
CA TRP A 230 19.48 27.01 14.70
C TRP A 230 18.62 27.94 13.83
N GLY A 231 18.41 29.19 14.29
CA GLY A 231 17.59 30.17 13.57
C GLY A 231 18.18 30.65 12.24
N ARG A 232 19.46 30.40 11.96
CA ARG A 232 20.07 30.66 10.63
C ARG A 232 20.00 29.47 9.69
N LEU A 233 20.02 28.25 10.23
CA LEU A 233 20.03 27.02 9.43
C LEU A 233 18.62 26.61 9.02
N ALA A 234 17.65 26.71 9.93
CA ALA A 234 16.26 26.36 9.69
C ALA A 234 15.31 27.40 10.33
N PRO A 235 15.08 28.56 9.68
CA PRO A 235 14.18 29.61 10.22
C PRO A 235 12.76 29.10 10.48
N TRP A 236 12.27 28.19 9.63
CA TRP A 236 10.96 27.55 9.73
C TRP A 236 10.78 26.69 10.99
N LEU A 237 11.87 26.26 11.64
CA LEU A 237 11.80 25.37 12.82
C LEU A 237 11.07 26.05 13.99
N MET A 238 11.26 27.36 14.13
CA MET A 238 10.68 28.18 15.21
C MET A 238 9.16 28.29 15.12
N ASP A 239 8.58 28.02 13.94
CA ASP A 239 7.13 28.02 13.74
C ASP A 239 6.48 26.76 14.33
N PHE A 240 7.26 25.68 14.52
CA PHE A 240 6.76 24.37 14.97
C PHE A 240 7.25 23.99 16.36
N PHE A 241 8.41 24.48 16.81
CA PHE A 241 9.03 24.10 18.07
C PHE A 241 9.48 25.29 18.91
N GLN A 242 9.50 25.12 20.24
CA GLN A 242 10.16 26.05 21.15
C GLN A 242 11.66 25.79 21.24
N THR A 243 12.39 26.86 21.55
CA THR A 243 13.83 26.80 21.85
C THR A 243 14.13 27.35 23.24
N GLY A 244 14.56 26.48 24.15
CA GLY A 244 15.03 26.82 25.49
C GLY A 244 13.92 27.04 26.53
N GLY A 245 14.20 26.64 27.77
CA GLY A 245 13.26 26.51 28.89
C GLY A 245 12.66 27.79 29.47
N LYS A 246 12.11 28.67 28.63
CA LYS A 246 11.14 29.67 29.10
C LYS A 246 9.75 29.05 29.05
N SER A 247 9.31 28.53 30.19
CA SER A 247 7.92 28.13 30.46
C SER A 247 6.98 29.30 30.14
N GLY A 248 6.40 29.30 28.95
CA GLY A 248 5.51 30.38 28.49
C GLY A 248 5.09 30.34 27.03
N GLY A 249 5.74 29.56 26.17
CA GLY A 249 5.23 29.31 24.81
C GLY A 249 4.18 28.19 24.77
N THR A 250 3.38 28.13 23.70
CA THR A 250 2.38 27.07 23.45
C THR A 250 2.90 25.90 22.59
N LEU A 251 4.13 25.97 22.06
CA LEU A 251 4.72 24.95 21.17
C LEU A 251 5.48 23.84 21.96
N PRO A 252 5.72 22.64 21.41
CA PRO A 252 6.54 21.64 22.08
C PRO A 252 8.05 21.94 21.96
N GLU A 253 8.86 21.48 22.92
CA GLU A 253 10.33 21.59 22.85
C GLU A 253 10.90 20.63 21.80
N PHE A 254 11.78 21.09 20.91
CA PHE A 254 12.32 20.27 19.83
C PHE A 254 13.07 19.02 20.33
N SER A 255 13.83 19.19 21.42
CA SER A 255 14.65 18.13 22.01
C SER A 255 13.85 17.13 22.85
N ASP A 256 12.53 17.35 23.01
CA ASP A 256 11.66 16.46 23.77
C ASP A 256 11.63 15.04 23.16
N ALA A 257 11.59 14.02 24.02
CA ALA A 257 11.67 12.63 23.61
C ALA A 257 10.50 12.21 22.70
N ASP A 258 9.29 12.73 22.93
CA ASP A 258 8.13 12.41 22.11
C ASP A 258 8.23 13.06 20.73
N GLN A 259 8.79 14.27 20.65
CA GLN A 259 9.06 14.93 19.36
C GLN A 259 10.12 14.16 18.56
N GLN A 260 11.23 13.77 19.20
CA GLN A 260 12.27 12.98 18.55
C GLN A 260 11.77 11.61 18.09
N LYS A 261 10.91 10.97 18.89
CA LYS A 261 10.24 9.71 18.51
C LYS A 261 9.30 9.92 17.31
N ALA A 262 8.52 10.99 17.29
CA ALA A 262 7.65 11.31 16.16
C ALA A 262 8.45 11.55 14.87
N ILE A 263 9.60 12.23 14.95
CA ILE A 263 10.51 12.44 13.80
C ILE A 263 10.98 11.08 13.28
N GLY A 264 11.39 10.18 14.18
CA GLY A 264 11.77 8.81 13.83
C GLY A 264 10.66 8.06 13.08
N ILE A 265 9.43 8.09 13.58
CA ILE A 265 8.27 7.44 12.92
C ILE A 265 8.05 7.99 11.51
N ILE A 266 8.15 9.31 11.31
CA ILE A 266 7.96 9.91 9.98
C ILE A 266 9.14 9.56 9.06
N ASN A 267 10.37 9.54 9.58
CA ASN A 267 11.55 9.11 8.81
C ASN A 267 11.35 7.67 8.30
N ASP A 268 10.97 6.76 9.20
CA ASP A 268 10.76 5.35 8.87
C ASP A 268 9.64 5.21 7.83
N TRP A 269 8.51 5.91 8.00
CA TRP A 269 7.42 5.89 7.03
C TRP A 269 7.87 6.42 5.66
N CYS A 270 8.61 7.53 5.61
CA CYS A 270 9.09 8.10 4.34
C CYS A 270 10.06 7.15 3.64
N GLN A 271 10.96 6.51 4.40
CA GLN A 271 11.92 5.54 3.87
C GLN A 271 11.22 4.30 3.34
N ASP A 272 10.29 3.74 4.10
CA ASP A 272 9.52 2.57 3.69
C ASP A 272 8.63 2.86 2.49
N TYR A 273 7.98 4.02 2.44
CA TYR A 273 7.18 4.43 1.30
C TYR A 273 8.01 4.56 0.02
N LEU A 274 9.15 5.26 0.06
CA LEU A 274 10.01 5.40 -1.13
C LEU A 274 10.69 4.09 -1.52
N ARG A 275 11.04 3.24 -0.55
CA ARG A 275 11.55 1.88 -0.81
C ARG A 275 10.50 1.03 -1.50
N TRP A 276 9.28 1.02 -0.97
CA TRP A 276 8.14 0.34 -1.60
C TRP A 276 7.94 0.83 -3.03
N LEU A 277 7.85 2.16 -3.21
CA LEU A 277 7.65 2.75 -4.53
C LEU A 277 8.79 2.40 -5.48
N TYR A 278 10.05 2.42 -5.02
CA TYR A 278 11.20 2.00 -5.81
C TYR A 278 11.10 0.53 -6.22
N SER A 279 10.78 -0.38 -5.30
CA SER A 279 10.62 -1.81 -5.58
C SER A 279 9.53 -2.09 -6.61
N LEU A 280 8.41 -1.34 -6.60
CA LEU A 280 7.40 -1.45 -7.65
C LEU A 280 7.95 -1.19 -9.05
N HIS A 281 9.04 -0.42 -9.17
CA HIS A 281 9.68 -0.09 -10.45
C HIS A 281 10.74 -1.10 -10.88
N LEU A 282 11.02 -2.13 -10.08
CA LEU A 282 12.05 -3.14 -10.34
C LEU A 282 11.50 -4.47 -10.87
N CYS A 283 10.29 -4.50 -11.40
CA CYS A 283 9.68 -5.74 -11.87
C CYS A 283 10.40 -6.32 -13.10
N GLU A 284 10.91 -7.54 -12.99
CA GLU A 284 11.62 -8.21 -14.07
C GLU A 284 10.67 -8.47 -15.25
N GLY A 285 11.06 -8.04 -16.44
CA GLY A 285 10.27 -8.22 -17.67
C GLY A 285 9.20 -7.16 -17.92
N ASP A 286 8.95 -6.23 -16.99
CA ASP A 286 8.03 -5.10 -17.17
C ASP A 286 8.70 -3.76 -16.83
N ASN A 287 8.48 -2.76 -17.68
CA ASN A 287 8.86 -1.37 -17.43
C ASN A 287 7.72 -0.62 -16.73
N VAL A 288 7.82 -0.46 -15.42
CA VAL A 288 6.89 0.37 -14.64
C VAL A 288 7.35 1.82 -14.69
N ALA A 289 6.62 2.65 -15.43
CA ALA A 289 6.95 4.01 -15.78
C ALA A 289 6.03 5.03 -15.09
N LEU A 290 5.94 4.97 -13.75
CA LEU A 290 5.13 5.91 -12.95
C LEU A 290 5.98 7.06 -12.39
N PHE A 291 7.15 6.73 -11.84
CA PHE A 291 8.08 7.66 -11.19
C PHE A 291 9.52 7.43 -11.66
N LYS A 292 10.35 8.48 -11.56
CA LYS A 292 11.80 8.39 -11.77
C LYS A 292 12.46 7.77 -10.53
N ALA A 293 12.32 6.45 -10.39
CA ALA A 293 12.73 5.69 -9.22
C ALA A 293 14.22 5.85 -8.84
N ASP A 294 15.10 6.12 -9.81
CA ASP A 294 16.53 6.39 -9.57
C ASP A 294 16.80 7.62 -8.67
N ALA A 295 15.82 8.54 -8.55
CA ALA A 295 15.92 9.68 -7.64
C ALA A 295 15.87 9.26 -6.16
N PHE A 296 15.29 8.10 -5.86
CA PHE A 296 15.08 7.61 -4.49
C PHE A 296 15.48 6.13 -4.30
N GLY A 297 16.24 5.56 -5.23
CA GLY A 297 16.77 4.21 -5.12
C GLY A 297 17.93 4.05 -4.14
N PRO A 298 18.24 2.82 -3.70
CA PRO A 298 19.23 2.51 -2.66
C PRO A 298 20.68 2.81 -3.07
N LYS A 299 20.95 2.99 -4.37
CA LYS A 299 22.28 3.40 -4.86
C LYS A 299 22.60 4.86 -4.52
N ARG A 300 21.60 5.67 -4.19
CA ARG A 300 21.81 7.06 -3.76
C ARG A 300 22.18 7.09 -2.29
N ARG A 301 23.36 7.66 -2.00
CA ARG A 301 23.81 7.90 -0.63
C ARG A 301 22.99 9.01 0.07
N ARG A 302 22.47 9.96 -0.71
CA ARG A 302 21.61 11.07 -0.27
C ARG A 302 20.61 11.42 -1.37
N PHE A 303 19.42 11.82 -0.97
CA PHE A 303 18.44 12.43 -1.87
C PHE A 303 18.93 13.83 -2.26
N VAL A 304 18.65 14.26 -3.49
CA VAL A 304 19.08 15.57 -4.01
C VAL A 304 17.82 16.39 -4.25
N GLY A 305 17.61 17.47 -3.49
CA GLY A 305 16.39 18.28 -3.55
C GLY A 305 16.01 18.76 -4.97
N ASP A 306 17.01 18.96 -5.84
CA ASP A 306 16.82 19.37 -7.25
C ASP A 306 16.08 18.33 -8.12
N ASP A 307 15.97 17.08 -7.67
CA ASP A 307 15.20 16.05 -8.38
C ASP A 307 13.67 16.16 -8.15
N LEU A 308 13.22 16.92 -7.12
CA LEU A 308 11.81 17.11 -6.77
C LEU A 308 10.87 17.42 -7.97
N PRO A 309 11.17 18.38 -8.86
CA PRO A 309 10.29 18.71 -9.98
C PRO A 309 10.18 17.60 -11.03
N ASN A 310 11.10 16.63 -11.03
CA ASN A 310 11.25 15.61 -12.05
C ASN A 310 10.94 14.18 -11.56
N LEU A 311 10.39 14.03 -10.35
CA LEU A 311 10.09 12.71 -9.77
C LEU A 311 9.07 11.89 -10.56
N ILE A 312 8.25 12.53 -11.40
CA ILE A 312 7.07 11.93 -12.01
C ILE A 312 7.31 11.73 -13.50
N ILE A 313 7.00 10.53 -14.00
CA ILE A 313 7.01 10.25 -15.44
C ILE A 313 5.71 10.78 -16.05
N ASP A 314 5.79 11.36 -17.25
CA ASP A 314 4.67 11.99 -17.97
C ASP A 314 3.93 13.08 -17.17
N ASP A 315 4.69 13.84 -16.38
CA ASP A 315 4.19 15.00 -15.66
C ASP A 315 3.70 16.09 -16.63
N SER A 316 2.39 16.34 -16.65
CA SER A 316 1.69 17.27 -17.53
C SER A 316 1.79 18.74 -17.13
N ARG A 317 2.45 19.06 -16.00
CA ARG A 317 2.63 20.45 -15.57
C ARG A 317 3.47 21.24 -16.57
N ALA A 318 3.06 22.49 -16.81
CA ALA A 318 3.81 23.42 -17.64
C ALA A 318 5.25 23.62 -17.15
N GLU A 319 6.19 23.76 -18.08
CA GLU A 319 7.63 23.86 -17.76
C GLU A 319 7.95 25.02 -16.80
N GLY A 320 7.23 26.14 -16.93
CA GLY A 320 7.33 27.27 -15.99
C GLY A 320 6.92 26.91 -14.55
N LYS A 321 5.91 26.06 -14.37
CA LYS A 321 5.52 25.56 -13.03
C LYS A 321 6.58 24.61 -12.47
N LYS A 322 7.14 23.72 -13.30
CA LYS A 322 8.23 22.81 -12.89
C LYS A 322 9.48 23.57 -12.44
N LYS A 323 9.86 24.65 -13.15
CA LYS A 323 10.98 25.52 -12.75
C LYS A 323 10.78 26.23 -11.41
N GLN A 324 9.53 26.42 -11.00
CA GLN A 324 9.17 27.01 -9.71
C GLN A 324 8.96 25.96 -8.62
N ASP A 325 9.01 24.68 -8.97
CA ASP A 325 8.76 23.57 -8.06
C ASP A 325 10.09 23.11 -7.44
N THR A 326 10.61 23.92 -6.52
CA THR A 326 11.86 23.65 -5.81
C THR A 326 11.58 23.42 -4.32
N VAL A 327 12.44 22.63 -3.66
CA VAL A 327 12.29 22.42 -2.21
C VAL A 327 12.35 23.74 -1.45
N LYS A 328 13.19 24.69 -1.90
CA LYS A 328 13.24 26.04 -1.33
C LYS A 328 11.86 26.71 -1.31
N LYS A 329 11.17 26.75 -2.46
CA LYS A 329 9.83 27.36 -2.56
C LYS A 329 8.77 26.59 -1.77
N LEU A 330 8.87 25.27 -1.72
CA LEU A 330 8.02 24.44 -0.87
C LEU A 330 8.19 24.83 0.61
N LYS A 331 9.44 24.98 1.06
CA LYS A 331 9.75 25.38 2.44
C LYS A 331 9.30 26.79 2.79
N GLU A 332 9.39 27.73 1.85
CA GLU A 332 8.83 29.08 2.00
C GLU A 332 7.30 29.08 2.19
N GLY A 333 6.63 28.01 1.74
CA GLY A 333 5.18 27.80 1.89
C GLY A 333 4.75 27.10 3.17
N LEU A 334 5.69 26.70 4.04
CA LEU A 334 5.34 26.02 5.29
C LEU A 334 4.60 26.97 6.23
N LYS A 335 3.47 26.49 6.75
CA LYS A 335 2.62 27.21 7.69
C LYS A 335 2.34 26.32 8.89
N ALA A 336 2.60 26.84 10.09
CA ALA A 336 2.22 26.17 11.30
C ALA A 336 0.70 26.27 11.51
N THR A 337 0.03 25.14 11.61
CA THR A 337 -1.30 25.07 12.23
C THR A 337 -1.06 24.86 13.72
N ALA A 338 -1.18 25.94 14.48
CA ALA A 338 -0.89 25.92 15.92
C ALA A 338 -1.77 24.91 16.67
N PRO A 339 -1.25 24.25 17.73
CA PRO A 339 0.14 23.85 17.98
C PRO A 339 0.32 22.33 17.79
N ASP A 340 1.17 21.89 16.85
CA ASP A 340 1.29 20.45 16.51
C ASP A 340 2.74 19.89 16.42
N GLY A 341 3.78 20.65 16.78
CA GLY A 341 5.17 20.13 16.82
C GLY A 341 5.61 19.42 15.55
N THR A 342 6.21 18.25 15.71
CA THR A 342 6.62 17.36 14.61
C THR A 342 5.46 16.96 13.70
N VAL A 343 4.30 16.65 14.26
CA VAL A 343 3.10 16.28 13.47
C VAL A 343 2.64 17.46 12.63
N GLY A 344 2.70 18.67 13.19
CA GLY A 344 2.33 19.91 12.52
C GLY A 344 3.28 20.22 11.37
N LEU A 345 4.58 20.04 11.59
CA LEU A 345 5.59 20.14 10.55
C LEU A 345 5.30 19.14 9.41
N ALA A 346 5.09 17.87 9.73
CA ALA A 346 4.80 16.84 8.74
C ALA A 346 3.54 17.15 7.91
N LYS A 347 2.44 17.55 8.58
CA LYS A 347 1.21 18.01 7.91
C LYS A 347 1.49 19.21 7.00
N SER A 348 2.28 20.17 7.46
CA SER A 348 2.62 21.36 6.70
C SER A 348 3.41 21.03 5.43
N VAL A 349 4.42 20.16 5.55
CA VAL A 349 5.20 19.66 4.40
C VAL A 349 4.31 18.86 3.44
N TYR A 350 3.42 18.01 3.96
CA TYR A 350 2.48 17.24 3.15
C TYR A 350 1.50 18.13 2.38
N MET A 351 1.03 19.23 2.99
CA MET A 351 0.15 20.20 2.32
C MET A 351 0.92 21.04 1.29
N ALA A 352 2.16 21.44 1.60
CA ALA A 352 3.03 22.19 0.68
C ALA A 352 3.53 21.33 -0.50
N SER A 353 3.50 20.00 -0.36
CA SER A 353 3.86 19.05 -1.42
C SER A 353 2.79 18.93 -2.51
N ARG A 354 1.57 19.43 -2.29
CA ARG A 354 0.47 19.38 -3.27
C ARG A 354 0.72 20.32 -4.44
N ILE A 355 0.46 19.86 -5.65
CA ILE A 355 0.72 20.55 -6.93
C ILE A 355 -0.50 20.58 -7.85
#